data_AF-A0A3A1P225-F1
#
_entry.id   AF-A0A3A1P225-F1
#
_cell.length_a   1.000
_cell.length_b   1.000
_cell.length_c   1.000
_cell.angle_alpha   90.00
_cell.angle_beta   90.00
_cell.angle_gamma   90.00
#
_symmetry.space_group_name_H-M   'P 1'
#
loop_
_entity.id
_entity.type
_entity.pdbx_description
1 polymer ?
#
loop_
_entity_poly.entity_id
_entity_poly.type
_entity_poly.pdbx_seq_one_letter_code
_entity_poly.pdbx_strand_id
1 'polypeptide(L)'
;MTAPASPPVIVAWGAGVDSTAMILEMATRRERIDMVLIAQMPEKPETQAFIPAFRRWMDDRDIPNKIVVNRPRRFGTSPAYFDLLEACLVNGALPSIAFGRGTCSLRWKVGPQDAWTKTWPPAQKAWAAGQKVIRLIGFDSSPRDSRRYAHAERYSSSLYTWLCCKDWRQSEVGCRSAPIRRLLRNGG
;
A
#
# COMPACT_ATOMS: atom_id res chain seq x y z
N MET A 1 -3.28 8.33 33.97
CA MET A 1 -2.98 7.28 32.97
C MET A 1 -3.28 7.87 31.59
N THR A 2 -2.25 8.13 30.80
CA THR A 2 -2.40 8.68 29.43
C THR A 2 -3.01 7.60 28.54
N ALA A 3 -4.05 7.93 27.76
CA ALA A 3 -4.63 6.97 26.82
C ALA A 3 -3.54 6.39 25.91
N PRO A 4 -3.57 5.08 25.59
CA PRO A 4 -2.59 4.50 24.68
C PRO A 4 -2.66 5.23 23.34
N ALA A 5 -1.50 5.57 22.77
CA ALA A 5 -1.43 6.24 21.48
C ALA A 5 -2.17 5.42 20.42
N SER A 6 -2.98 6.08 19.58
CA SER A 6 -3.69 5.39 18.51
C SER A 6 -2.71 4.74 17.53
N PRO A 7 -2.99 3.52 17.04
CA PRO A 7 -2.09 2.79 16.16
C PRO A 7 -1.76 3.62 14.91
N PRO A 8 -0.52 3.55 14.40
CA PRO A 8 -0.13 4.27 13.20
C PRO A 8 -0.82 3.70 11.96
N VAL A 9 -1.18 4.57 11.02
CA VAL A 9 -1.92 4.26 9.79
C VAL A 9 -1.02 4.46 8.57
N ILE A 10 -0.72 3.36 7.88
CA ILE A 10 0.02 3.36 6.61
C ILE A 10 -0.93 3.07 5.46
N VAL A 11 -0.85 3.86 4.39
CA VAL A 11 -1.51 3.57 3.12
C VAL A 11 -0.52 2.93 2.14
N ALA A 12 -0.80 1.71 1.70
CA ALA A 12 -0.08 1.07 0.60
C ALA A 12 -0.62 1.61 -0.74
N TRP A 13 0.12 2.52 -1.35
CA TRP A 13 -0.25 3.19 -2.60
C TRP A 13 0.40 2.50 -3.80
N GLY A 14 -0.43 2.07 -4.75
CA GLY A 14 0.02 1.40 -5.98
C GLY A 14 -0.01 2.30 -7.22
N ALA A 15 -0.28 3.60 -7.07
CA ALA A 15 -0.52 4.54 -8.18
C ALA A 15 -1.67 4.12 -9.13
N GLY A 16 -2.57 3.23 -8.66
CA GLY A 16 -3.81 2.87 -9.33
C GLY A 16 -5.00 3.68 -8.81
N VAL A 17 -6.13 3.59 -9.52
CA VAL A 17 -7.36 4.36 -9.24
C VAL A 17 -7.83 4.18 -7.79
N ASP A 18 -7.97 2.95 -7.30
CA ASP A 18 -8.57 2.69 -5.99
C ASP A 18 -7.74 3.20 -4.82
N SER A 19 -6.44 2.90 -4.83
CA SER A 19 -5.52 3.39 -3.78
C SER A 19 -5.38 4.90 -3.78
N THR A 20 -5.48 5.53 -4.96
CA THR A 20 -5.42 6.99 -5.10
C THR A 20 -6.72 7.62 -4.60
N ALA A 21 -7.88 7.09 -5.00
CA ALA A 21 -9.18 7.54 -4.53
C ALA A 21 -9.32 7.42 -3.01
N MET A 22 -8.78 6.34 -2.42
CA MET A 22 -8.75 6.18 -0.96
C MET A 22 -7.96 7.30 -0.27
N ILE A 23 -6.76 7.65 -0.78
CA ILE A 23 -5.96 8.75 -0.22
C ILE A 23 -6.68 10.10 -0.37
N LEU A 24 -7.24 10.37 -1.55
CA LEU A 24 -8.00 11.59 -1.82
C LEU A 24 -9.18 11.74 -0.84
N GLU A 25 -9.90 10.65 -0.60
CA GLU A 25 -11.03 10.66 0.31
C GLU A 25 -10.62 10.83 1.76
N MET A 26 -9.60 10.09 2.22
CA MET A 26 -9.05 10.25 3.57
C MET A 26 -8.64 11.70 3.82
N ALA A 27 -7.90 12.31 2.88
CA ALA A 27 -7.51 13.70 2.97
C ALA A 27 -8.72 14.65 3.00
N THR A 28 -9.73 14.42 2.16
CA THR A 28 -10.96 15.23 2.11
C THR A 28 -11.73 15.17 3.42
N ARG A 29 -11.78 13.99 4.04
CA ARG A 29 -12.43 13.75 5.35
C ARG A 29 -11.54 14.14 6.53
N ARG A 30 -10.31 14.60 6.28
CA ARG A 30 -9.28 14.89 7.30
C ARG A 30 -8.99 13.69 8.21
N GLU A 31 -9.03 12.51 7.62
CA GLU A 31 -8.71 11.25 8.28
C GLU A 31 -7.21 11.09 8.40
N ARG A 32 -6.79 10.42 9.48
CA ARG A 32 -5.38 10.25 9.78
C ARG A 32 -4.68 9.38 8.73
N ILE A 33 -3.64 9.94 8.11
CA ILE A 33 -2.64 9.21 7.33
C ILE A 33 -1.28 9.53 7.93
N ASP A 34 -0.60 8.56 8.52
CA ASP A 34 0.74 8.79 9.10
C ASP A 34 1.86 8.58 8.06
N MET A 35 1.62 7.73 7.05
CA MET A 35 2.56 7.51 5.96
C MET A 35 1.89 6.87 4.74
N VAL A 36 2.21 7.35 3.54
CA VAL A 36 1.89 6.71 2.27
C VAL A 36 3.15 6.05 1.71
N LEU A 37 3.10 4.74 1.42
CA LEU A 37 4.21 4.02 0.84
C LEU A 37 3.90 3.54 -0.56
N ILE A 38 4.81 3.79 -1.50
CA ILE A 38 4.78 3.22 -2.84
C ILE A 38 6.08 2.46 -3.10
N ALA A 39 5.97 1.25 -3.65
CA ALA A 39 7.14 0.49 -4.06
C ALA A 39 7.56 0.90 -5.48
N GLN A 40 8.84 1.20 -5.67
CA GLN A 40 9.39 1.48 -7.00
C GLN A 40 9.32 0.22 -7.86
N MET A 41 8.65 0.34 -9.00
CA MET A 41 8.46 -0.74 -9.96
C MET A 41 8.56 -0.20 -11.38
N PRO A 42 8.99 -1.02 -12.36
CA PRO A 42 8.73 -0.73 -13.76
C PRO A 42 7.21 -0.71 -13.95
N GLU A 43 6.69 0.42 -14.42
CA GLU A 43 5.27 0.70 -14.63
C GLU A 43 5.13 1.44 -15.96
N LYS A 44 3.90 1.60 -16.46
CA LYS A 44 3.64 2.30 -17.72
C LYS A 44 4.10 3.77 -17.66
N PRO A 45 4.47 4.40 -18.79
CA PRO A 45 4.91 5.80 -18.83
C PRO A 45 3.94 6.77 -18.14
N GLU A 46 2.63 6.56 -18.30
CA GLU A 46 1.59 7.39 -17.68
C GLU A 46 1.62 7.28 -16.16
N THR A 47 1.80 6.08 -15.61
CA THR A 47 1.94 5.86 -14.16
C THR A 47 3.23 6.47 -13.63
N GLN A 48 4.34 6.36 -14.38
CA GLN A 48 5.61 6.98 -13.99
C GLN A 48 5.51 8.51 -13.95
N ALA A 49 4.79 9.12 -14.88
CA ALA A 49 4.52 10.56 -14.87
C ALA A 49 3.53 10.98 -13.77
N PHE A 50 2.57 10.12 -13.43
CA PHE A 50 1.58 10.38 -12.39
C PHE A 50 2.17 10.38 -10.97
N ILE A 51 3.10 9.47 -10.66
CA ILE A 51 3.69 9.35 -9.33
C ILE A 51 4.23 10.69 -8.79
N PRO A 52 5.13 11.43 -9.49
CA PRO A 52 5.64 12.70 -8.97
C PRO A 52 4.55 13.78 -8.86
N ALA A 53 3.56 13.80 -9.77
CA ALA A 53 2.45 14.75 -9.70
C ALA A 53 1.59 14.52 -8.45
N PHE A 54 1.26 13.27 -8.14
CA PHE A 54 0.45 12.95 -6.96
C PHE A 54 1.24 13.07 -5.65
N ARG A 55 2.55 12.80 -5.67
CA ARG A 55 3.41 13.09 -4.51
C ARG A 55 3.43 14.58 -4.18
N ARG A 56 3.58 15.45 -5.18
CA ARG A 56 3.45 16.90 -4.97
C ARG A 56 2.09 17.27 -4.37
N TRP A 57 1.00 16.71 -4.88
CA TRP A 57 -0.34 16.94 -4.32
C TRP A 57 -0.46 16.53 -2.84
N MET A 58 0.22 15.45 -2.43
CA MET A 58 0.32 15.00 -1.04
C MET A 58 1.21 15.92 -0.20
N ASP A 59 2.35 16.34 -0.75
CA ASP A 59 3.29 17.27 -0.09
C ASP A 59 2.62 18.62 0.20
N ASP A 60 1.85 19.17 -0.76
CA ASP A 60 1.06 20.41 -0.62
C ASP A 60 -0.03 20.33 0.48
N ARG A 61 -0.27 19.13 1.04
CA ARG A 61 -1.28 18.84 2.07
C ARG A 61 -0.66 18.24 3.34
N ASP A 62 0.66 18.27 3.46
CA ASP A 62 1.41 17.70 4.57
C ASP A 62 1.14 16.21 4.79
N ILE A 63 0.85 15.45 3.72
CA ILE A 63 0.65 13.99 3.77
C ILE A 63 2.01 13.31 3.56
N PRO A 64 2.61 12.69 4.59
CA PRO A 64 3.93 12.08 4.47
C PRO A 64 3.90 10.92 3.47
N ASN A 65 4.86 10.90 2.54
CA ASN A 65 4.92 9.87 1.52
C ASN A 65 6.36 9.44 1.20
N LYS A 66 6.55 8.17 0.84
CA LYS A 66 7.86 7.63 0.51
C LYS A 66 7.84 6.56 -0.58
N ILE A 67 8.79 6.67 -1.50
CA ILE A 67 9.13 5.61 -2.45
C ILE A 67 10.09 4.65 -1.76
N VAL A 68 9.75 3.37 -1.72
CA VAL A 68 10.58 2.29 -1.18
C VAL A 68 11.02 1.37 -2.31
N VAL A 69 12.23 0.81 -2.20
CA VAL A 69 12.83 0.02 -3.26
C VAL A 69 13.24 -1.33 -2.70
N ASN A 70 12.86 -2.41 -3.38
CA ASN A 70 13.41 -3.72 -3.08
C ASN A 70 14.79 -3.82 -3.73
N ARG A 71 15.84 -4.02 -2.93
CA ARG A 71 17.20 -4.24 -3.43
C ARG A 71 17.63 -5.67 -3.08
N PRO A 72 17.48 -6.63 -3.99
CA PRO A 72 18.01 -7.97 -3.80
C PRO A 72 19.51 -7.93 -3.47
N ARG A 73 19.95 -8.72 -2.49
CA ARG A 73 21.37 -8.84 -2.10
C ARG A 73 21.93 -10.25 -2.20
N ARG A 74 21.05 -11.25 -2.38
CA ARG A 74 21.41 -12.66 -2.41
C ARG A 74 20.90 -13.24 -3.72
N PHE A 75 21.83 -13.73 -4.54
CA PHE A 75 21.55 -14.17 -5.91
C PHE A 75 21.77 -15.67 -6.12
N GLY A 76 22.35 -16.38 -5.15
CA GLY A 76 22.66 -17.80 -5.29
C GLY A 76 23.56 -18.03 -6.50
N THR A 77 23.15 -18.92 -7.40
CA THR A 77 23.83 -19.19 -8.68
C THR A 77 23.35 -18.31 -9.83
N SER A 78 22.30 -17.51 -9.64
CA SER A 78 21.79 -16.61 -10.68
C SER A 78 22.66 -15.37 -10.80
N PRO A 79 22.77 -14.76 -12.00
CA PRO A 79 23.31 -13.41 -12.16
C PRO A 79 22.61 -12.39 -11.26
N ALA A 80 23.32 -11.32 -10.91
CA ALA A 80 22.75 -10.23 -10.14
C ALA A 80 21.65 -9.50 -10.94
N TYR A 81 20.59 -9.07 -10.24
CA TYR A 81 19.49 -8.25 -10.75
C TYR A 81 18.96 -7.34 -9.65
N PHE A 82 18.56 -6.13 -10.00
CA PHE A 82 18.24 -5.08 -9.04
C PHE A 82 16.79 -4.61 -9.11
N ASP A 83 16.08 -4.94 -10.18
CA ASP A 83 14.64 -4.72 -10.32
C ASP A 83 13.90 -5.93 -10.92
N LEU A 84 12.58 -5.80 -11.08
CA LEU A 84 11.75 -6.85 -11.66
C LEU A 84 12.06 -7.10 -13.13
N LEU A 85 12.35 -6.07 -13.92
CA LEU A 85 12.61 -6.20 -15.35
C LEU A 85 13.90 -7.01 -15.56
N GLU A 86 14.97 -6.64 -14.86
CA GLU A 86 16.23 -7.39 -14.86
C GLU A 86 16.03 -8.82 -14.37
N ALA A 87 15.22 -9.03 -13.32
CA ALA A 87 14.91 -10.39 -12.86
C ALA A 87 14.22 -11.22 -13.96
N CYS A 88 13.31 -10.62 -14.72
CA CYS A 88 12.65 -11.29 -15.84
C CYS A 88 13.64 -11.61 -16.97
N LEU A 89 14.51 -10.67 -17.32
CA LEU A 89 15.53 -10.85 -18.35
C LEU A 89 16.56 -11.92 -17.96
N VAL A 90 17.10 -11.87 -16.75
CA VAL A 90 18.09 -12.83 -16.22
C VAL A 90 17.52 -14.25 -16.18
N ASN A 91 16.25 -14.40 -15.79
CA ASN A 91 15.62 -15.72 -15.70
C ASN A 91 14.98 -16.18 -17.02
N GLY A 92 14.97 -15.35 -18.07
CA GLY A 92 14.24 -15.64 -19.31
C GLY A 92 12.75 -15.92 -19.08
N ALA A 93 12.12 -15.24 -18.12
CA ALA A 93 10.78 -15.58 -17.64
C ALA A 93 9.90 -14.34 -17.44
N LEU A 94 8.62 -14.46 -17.78
CA LEU A 94 7.62 -13.44 -17.48
C LEU A 94 7.40 -13.30 -15.96
N PRO A 95 6.90 -12.14 -15.48
CA PRO A 95 6.53 -11.96 -14.09
C PRO A 95 5.55 -13.03 -13.62
N SER A 96 5.65 -13.46 -12.36
CA SER A 96 4.87 -14.58 -11.80
C SER A 96 3.35 -14.44 -11.99
N ILE A 97 2.85 -13.20 -12.10
CA ILE A 97 1.43 -12.91 -12.31
C ILE A 97 0.91 -13.39 -13.67
N ALA A 98 1.77 -13.47 -14.68
CA ALA A 98 1.42 -14.06 -15.98
C ALA A 98 1.06 -15.55 -15.85
N PHE A 99 1.54 -16.20 -14.80
CA PHE A 99 1.24 -17.59 -14.44
C PHE A 99 0.23 -17.72 -13.28
N GLY A 100 -0.50 -16.64 -12.95
CA GLY A 100 -1.48 -16.62 -11.87
C GLY A 100 -0.91 -16.63 -10.45
N ARG A 101 0.39 -16.37 -10.27
CA ARG A 101 1.07 -16.39 -8.96
C ARG A 101 1.34 -14.99 -8.41
N GLY A 102 1.18 -14.80 -7.10
CA GLY A 102 1.37 -13.52 -6.41
C GLY A 102 2.79 -13.23 -5.85
N THR A 103 3.76 -14.14 -6.06
CA THR A 103 5.10 -14.04 -5.45
C THR A 103 5.88 -12.81 -5.89
N CYS A 104 5.69 -12.35 -7.13
CA CYS A 104 6.26 -11.10 -7.63
C CYS A 104 5.77 -9.89 -6.84
N SER A 105 4.46 -9.76 -6.63
CA SER A 105 3.90 -8.65 -5.84
C SER A 105 4.36 -8.69 -4.39
N LEU A 106 4.45 -9.87 -3.78
CA LEU A 106 4.99 -10.03 -2.43
C LEU A 106 6.44 -9.55 -2.34
N ARG A 107 7.30 -10.00 -3.26
CA ARG A 107 8.72 -9.66 -3.26
C ARG A 107 8.98 -8.18 -3.55
N TRP A 108 8.30 -7.64 -4.57
CA TRP A 108 8.66 -6.35 -5.14
C TRP A 108 7.75 -5.19 -4.72
N LYS A 109 6.53 -5.46 -4.24
CA LYS A 109 5.60 -4.43 -3.75
C LYS A 109 5.47 -4.47 -2.22
N VAL A 110 5.11 -5.62 -1.66
CA VAL A 110 4.86 -5.76 -0.21
C VAL A 110 6.16 -5.75 0.60
N GLY A 111 7.14 -6.55 0.19
CA GLY A 111 8.44 -6.73 0.85
C GLY A 111 9.22 -5.43 1.14
N PRO A 112 9.42 -4.52 0.18
CA PRO A 112 10.13 -3.27 0.46
C PRO A 112 9.36 -2.33 1.39
N GLN A 113 8.03 -2.31 1.31
CA GLN A 113 7.21 -1.54 2.24
C GLN A 113 7.27 -2.13 3.66
N ASP A 114 7.30 -3.46 3.79
CA ASP A 114 7.51 -4.14 5.08
C ASP A 114 8.89 -3.84 5.66
N ALA A 115 9.93 -3.94 4.83
CA ALA A 115 11.31 -3.65 5.24
C ALA A 115 11.45 -2.22 5.75
N TRP A 116 10.81 -1.25 5.07
CA TRP A 116 10.79 0.14 5.53
C TRP A 116 9.97 0.32 6.81
N THR A 117 8.79 -0.29 6.90
CA THR A 117 7.93 -0.15 8.10
C THR A 117 8.61 -0.70 9.34
N LYS A 118 9.42 -1.76 9.20
CA LYS A 118 10.22 -2.33 10.29
C LYS A 118 11.27 -1.38 10.88
N THR A 119 11.70 -0.37 10.11
CA THR A 119 12.65 0.65 10.58
C THR A 119 11.97 1.96 10.97
N TRP A 120 10.65 2.06 10.81
CA TRP A 120 9.91 3.28 11.08
C TRP A 120 9.58 3.41 12.59
N PRO A 121 10.07 4.45 13.29
CA PRO A 121 9.94 4.53 14.75
C PRO A 121 8.50 4.46 15.29
N PRO A 122 7.47 5.08 14.67
CA PRO A 122 6.08 4.91 15.07
C PRO A 122 5.60 3.45 15.06
N ALA A 123 6.00 2.66 14.06
CA ALA A 123 5.67 1.23 14.01
C ALA A 123 6.38 0.44 15.12
N GLN A 124 7.67 0.70 15.34
CA GLN A 124 8.43 0.04 16.41
C GLN A 124 7.84 0.32 17.79
N LYS A 125 7.43 1.57 18.05
CA LYS A 125 6.75 1.97 19.29
C LYS A 125 5.41 1.26 19.45
N ALA A 126 4.60 1.20 18.39
CA ALA A 126 3.31 0.49 18.41
C ALA A 126 3.51 -1.00 18.74
N TRP A 127 4.44 -1.67 18.07
CA TRP A 127 4.72 -3.09 18.32
C TRP A 127 5.26 -3.36 19.72
N ALA A 128 6.14 -2.49 20.24
CA ALA A 128 6.63 -2.59 21.61
C ALA A 128 5.50 -2.42 22.65
N ALA A 129 4.45 -1.66 22.32
CA ALA A 129 3.25 -1.52 23.12
C ALA A 129 2.20 -2.62 22.89
N GLY A 130 2.52 -3.67 22.11
CA GLY A 130 1.59 -4.75 21.77
C GLY A 130 0.50 -4.36 20.76
N GLN A 131 0.60 -3.17 20.15
CA GLN A 131 -0.30 -2.70 19.11
C GLN A 131 0.19 -3.12 17.72
N LYS A 132 -0.71 -3.06 16.73
CA LYS A 132 -0.40 -3.31 15.32
C LYS A 132 -0.41 -2.00 14.53
N VAL A 133 0.34 -1.99 13.43
CA VAL A 133 0.23 -0.94 12.41
C VAL A 133 -1.03 -1.22 11.59
N ILE A 134 -1.87 -0.21 11.36
CA ILE A 134 -3.00 -0.33 10.43
C ILE A 134 -2.47 -0.10 9.03
N ARG A 135 -2.71 -1.06 8.14
CA ARG A 135 -2.26 -1.00 6.76
C ARG A 135 -3.44 -1.01 5.80
N LEU A 136 -3.66 0.13 5.17
CA LEU A 136 -4.73 0.35 4.23
C LEU A 136 -4.28 -0.07 2.82
N ILE A 137 -5.09 -0.88 2.14
CA ILE A 137 -4.86 -1.31 0.77
C ILE A 137 -6.01 -0.83 -0.11
N GLY A 138 -5.67 -0.17 -1.22
CA GLY A 138 -6.64 0.26 -2.22
C GLY A 138 -7.17 -0.88 -3.08
N PHE A 139 -8.01 -1.72 -2.50
CA PHE A 139 -8.86 -2.67 -3.21
C PHE A 139 -10.30 -2.17 -3.21
N ASP A 140 -10.97 -2.29 -4.36
CA ASP A 140 -12.39 -1.95 -4.47
C ASP A 140 -13.29 -3.08 -3.95
N SER A 141 -14.61 -2.90 -4.04
CA SER A 141 -15.59 -3.93 -3.66
C SER A 141 -15.99 -4.84 -4.82
N SER A 142 -15.24 -4.87 -5.92
CA SER A 142 -15.53 -5.76 -7.03
C SER A 142 -15.34 -7.22 -6.62
N PRO A 143 -15.98 -8.18 -7.30
CA PRO A 143 -15.75 -9.60 -7.04
C PRO A 143 -14.28 -10.01 -7.22
N ARG A 144 -13.55 -9.34 -8.11
CA ARG A 144 -12.12 -9.61 -8.38
C ARG A 144 -11.27 -9.24 -7.18
N ASP A 145 -11.43 -8.03 -6.66
CA ASP A 145 -10.63 -7.53 -5.56
C ASP A 145 -11.09 -8.09 -4.21
N SER A 146 -12.36 -8.45 -4.06
CA SER A 146 -12.85 -9.21 -2.90
C SER A 146 -12.15 -10.57 -2.77
N ARG A 147 -11.90 -11.28 -3.90
CA ARG A 147 -11.12 -12.54 -3.88
C ARG A 147 -9.65 -12.31 -3.50
N ARG A 148 -9.05 -11.22 -3.99
CA ARG A 148 -7.67 -10.84 -3.65
C ARG A 148 -7.53 -10.48 -2.17
N TYR A 149 -8.53 -9.77 -1.64
CA TYR A 149 -8.58 -9.41 -0.23
C TYR A 149 -8.81 -10.62 0.67
N ALA A 150 -9.75 -11.51 0.34
CA ALA A 150 -9.98 -12.74 1.09
C ALA A 150 -8.73 -13.66 1.14
N HIS A 151 -7.88 -13.61 0.12
CA HIS A 151 -6.59 -14.29 0.16
C HIS A 151 -5.60 -13.60 1.13
N ALA A 152 -5.60 -12.27 1.20
CA ALA A 152 -4.76 -11.49 2.11
C ALA A 152 -5.22 -11.61 3.58
N GLU A 153 -6.53 -11.63 3.83
CA GLU A 153 -7.14 -11.73 5.17
C GLU A 153 -6.76 -13.04 5.88
N ARG A 154 -6.51 -14.12 5.12
CA ARG A 154 -6.02 -15.39 5.66
C ARG A 154 -4.61 -15.31 6.25
N TYR A 155 -3.85 -14.25 5.98
CA TYR A 155 -2.55 -14.03 6.59
C TYR A 155 -2.69 -13.24 7.88
N SER A 156 -2.81 -13.95 9.01
CA SER A 156 -2.72 -13.32 10.32
C SER A 156 -1.29 -12.79 10.52
N SER A 157 -1.17 -11.47 10.72
CA SER A 157 0.09 -10.82 11.05
C SER A 157 0.06 -10.34 12.49
N SER A 158 1.14 -10.58 13.24
CA SER A 158 1.35 -9.96 14.55
C SER A 158 1.71 -8.47 14.42
N LEU A 159 2.11 -8.01 13.23
CA LEU A 159 2.59 -6.65 13.00
C LEU A 159 1.53 -5.72 12.41
N TYR A 160 0.59 -6.27 11.62
CA TYR A 160 -0.35 -5.50 10.84
C TYR A 160 -1.81 -5.89 11.08
N THR A 161 -2.67 -4.87 11.10
CA THR A 161 -4.10 -5.00 10.82
C THR A 161 -4.33 -4.48 9.41
N TRP A 162 -4.77 -5.34 8.50
CA TRP A 162 -5.02 -4.97 7.11
C TRP A 162 -6.47 -4.54 6.93
N LEU A 163 -6.69 -3.44 6.22
CA LEU A 163 -8.03 -2.99 5.85
C LEU A 163 -8.06 -2.62 4.38
N CYS A 164 -9.04 -3.14 3.64
CA CYS A 164 -9.33 -2.62 2.30
C CYS A 164 -10.12 -1.31 2.38
N CYS A 165 -10.33 -0.64 1.25
CA CYS A 165 -11.09 0.62 1.20
C CYS A 165 -12.51 0.47 1.78
N LYS A 166 -13.17 -0.68 1.57
CA LYS A 166 -14.49 -0.96 2.14
C LYS A 166 -14.43 -1.10 3.67
N ASP A 167 -13.52 -1.93 4.17
CA ASP A 167 -13.44 -2.24 5.60
C ASP A 167 -12.94 -1.05 6.40
N TRP A 168 -12.02 -0.26 5.82
CA TRP A 168 -11.59 1.00 6.40
C TRP A 168 -12.77 1.93 6.70
N ARG A 169 -13.69 2.14 5.75
CA ARG A 169 -14.89 2.99 5.95
C ARG A 169 -15.82 2.50 7.07
N GLN A 170 -15.76 1.21 7.40
CA GLN A 170 -16.61 0.59 8.42
C GLN A 170 -15.88 0.46 9.77
N SER A 171 -14.56 0.54 9.75
CA SER A 171 -13.71 0.42 10.93
C SER A 171 -13.77 1.66 11.83
N GLU A 172 -13.22 1.57 13.04
CA GLU A 172 -13.13 2.71 13.96
C GLU A 172 -12.11 3.77 13.50
N VAL A 173 -11.23 3.42 12.55
CA VAL A 173 -10.23 4.34 11.97
C VAL A 173 -10.68 4.95 10.63
N GLY A 174 -11.88 4.62 10.16
CA GLY A 174 -12.54 5.36 9.09
C GLY A 174 -13.87 5.89 9.60
N CYS A 175 -14.18 7.16 9.34
CA CYS A 175 -15.42 7.74 9.82
C CYS A 175 -16.63 7.05 9.15
N ARG A 176 -17.52 6.50 9.98
CA ARG A 176 -18.74 5.76 9.59
C ARG A 176 -19.74 6.62 8.79
N SER A 177 -19.57 7.93 8.73
CA SER A 177 -20.45 8.83 7.98
C SER A 177 -19.99 8.96 6.53
N ALA A 178 -20.57 8.15 5.63
CA ALA A 178 -21.09 8.54 4.30
C ALA A 178 -20.78 7.54 3.14
N PRO A 179 -21.80 7.11 2.38
CA PRO A 179 -21.65 6.34 1.13
C PRO A 179 -21.37 7.24 -0.10
N ILE A 180 -20.43 6.80 -0.95
CA ILE A 180 -19.84 7.56 -2.08
C ILE A 180 -20.67 7.62 -3.37
N ARG A 181 -21.92 7.14 -3.41
CA ARG A 181 -22.65 7.04 -4.70
C ARG A 181 -23.02 8.37 -5.38
N ARG A 182 -22.68 9.54 -4.83
CA ARG A 182 -23.12 10.85 -5.35
C ARG A 182 -22.06 11.74 -6.00
N LEU A 183 -20.77 11.43 -5.92
CA LEU A 183 -19.70 12.35 -6.37
C LEU A 183 -19.12 12.07 -7.77
N LEU A 184 -19.48 10.96 -8.43
CA LEU A 184 -19.01 10.64 -9.79
C LEU A 184 -20.11 10.65 -10.86
N ARG A 185 -21.33 11.12 -10.55
CA ARG A 185 -22.40 11.31 -11.55
C ARG A 185 -22.76 12.75 -11.87
N ASN A 186 -22.32 13.72 -11.07
CA ASN A 186 -22.74 15.12 -11.21
C ASN A 186 -21.53 16.06 -11.30
N GLY A 187 -20.67 15.85 -12.29
CA GLY A 187 -19.57 16.75 -12.59
C GLY A 187 -19.24 16.78 -14.07
N GLY A 188 -19.99 17.60 -14.82
CA GLY A 188 -19.70 17.99 -16.21
C GLY A 188 -20.33 17.11 -17.28
#